data_AF-A0A4Q4M055-F1
#
_entry.id   AF-A0A4Q4M055-F1
#
_cell.length_a   1.000
_cell.length_b   1.000
_cell.length_c   1.000
_cell.angle_alpha   90.00
_cell.angle_beta   90.00
_cell.angle_gamma   90.00
#
_symmetry.space_group_name_H-M   'P 1'
#
loop_
_entity.id
_entity.type
_entity.pdbx_description
1 polymer ?
#
loop_
_entity_poly.entity_id
_entity_poly.type
_entity_poly.pdbx_seq_one_letter_code
_entity_poly.pdbx_strand_id
1 'polypeptide(L)'
;MATLTPGKPIPNVWTTMQKWILALPTSTTAQSERRDQLMQELESLVELLGDTPGVGGSNPFVFAHCDLLSGNVIIEPSPSSAAASRRSSASSASDEPETAAATVSFIDYEYATPAPASFDIANHFAEWGGFDCDYSAMPTRTIRRAFLREYLRSFNAHQNKSYKEEELQELFDQVDRFRGVPGFYWGIWALIQAQISLIEFDYASYAEIRLGEYFAWKKTLDGGKETENERMIQREKIWAQEE
;
A
#
# COMPACT_ATOMS: atom_id res chain seq x y z
N MET A 1 18.49 -12.88 4.85
CA MET A 1 18.24 -11.47 5.23
C MET A 1 19.17 -10.54 4.46
N ALA A 2 20.46 -10.39 4.83
CA ALA A 2 21.37 -9.45 4.15
C ALA A 2 21.70 -9.79 2.68
N THR A 3 21.54 -11.05 2.28
CA THR A 3 21.77 -11.50 0.91
C THR A 3 20.67 -11.08 -0.06
N LEU A 4 19.43 -10.90 0.40
CA LEU A 4 18.31 -10.58 -0.48
C LEU A 4 18.40 -9.13 -0.99
N THR A 5 18.78 -8.20 -0.11
CA THR A 5 18.88 -6.77 -0.44
C THR A 5 20.24 -6.22 -0.01
N PRO A 6 21.33 -6.53 -0.73
CA PRO A 6 22.67 -6.09 -0.34
C PRO A 6 22.79 -4.56 -0.29
N GLY A 7 23.44 -4.04 0.75
CA GLY A 7 23.66 -2.59 0.92
C GLY A 7 22.42 -1.77 1.33
N LYS A 8 21.26 -2.41 1.50
CA LYS A 8 20.01 -1.75 1.93
C LYS A 8 19.79 -1.92 3.44
N PRO A 9 19.00 -1.04 4.09
CA PRO A 9 18.67 -1.16 5.52
C PRO A 9 18.09 -2.53 5.86
N ILE A 10 18.33 -3.04 7.07
CA ILE A 10 17.77 -4.30 7.56
C ILE A 10 17.24 -4.09 8.99
N PRO A 11 15.97 -4.41 9.28
CA PRO A 11 14.96 -4.90 8.34
C PRO A 11 14.55 -3.83 7.32
N ASN A 12 13.88 -4.28 6.27
CA ASN A 12 13.19 -3.51 5.24
C ASN A 12 12.02 -4.34 4.70
N VAL A 13 11.12 -3.75 3.92
CA VAL A 13 9.92 -4.42 3.37
C VAL A 13 10.20 -5.80 2.75
N TRP A 14 11.27 -5.94 1.96
CA TRP A 14 11.64 -7.19 1.28
C TRP A 14 12.11 -8.25 2.28
N THR A 15 12.98 -7.87 3.21
CA THR A 15 13.47 -8.79 4.26
C THR A 15 12.37 -9.16 5.27
N THR A 16 11.40 -8.27 5.49
CA THR A 16 10.19 -8.57 6.26
C THR A 16 9.37 -9.65 5.56
N MET A 17 9.07 -9.51 4.27
CA MET A 17 8.39 -10.55 3.50
C MET A 17 9.18 -11.87 3.48
N GLN A 18 10.51 -11.82 3.35
CA GLN A 18 11.35 -13.02 3.44
C GLN A 18 11.17 -13.74 4.78
N LYS A 19 11.23 -12.99 5.89
CA LYS A 19 11.03 -13.53 7.25
C LYS A 19 9.65 -14.19 7.36
N TRP A 20 8.62 -13.57 6.80
CA TRP A 20 7.26 -14.10 6.78
C TRP A 20 7.15 -15.40 5.98
N ILE A 21 7.65 -15.43 4.74
CA ILE A 21 7.63 -16.65 3.91
C ILE A 21 8.37 -17.79 4.62
N LEU A 22 9.51 -17.53 5.25
CA LEU A 22 10.27 -18.54 5.99
C LEU A 22 9.55 -19.07 7.23
N ALA A 23 8.55 -18.35 7.75
CA ALA A 23 7.73 -18.78 8.88
C ALA A 23 6.52 -19.63 8.46
N LEU A 24 6.21 -19.73 7.16
CA LEU A 24 5.12 -20.57 6.66
C LEU A 24 5.39 -22.06 6.93
N PRO A 25 4.33 -22.86 7.17
CA PRO A 25 4.47 -24.28 7.47
C PRO A 25 5.09 -25.03 6.29
N THR A 26 5.80 -26.12 6.57
CA THR A 26 6.41 -27.02 5.57
C THR A 26 6.26 -28.49 5.94
N SER A 27 5.20 -28.86 6.68
CA SER A 27 5.00 -30.24 7.12
C SER A 27 4.49 -31.15 6.00
N THR A 28 3.95 -30.58 4.92
CA THR A 28 3.50 -31.30 3.72
C THR A 28 4.26 -30.85 2.48
N THR A 29 4.22 -31.68 1.43
CA THR A 29 4.79 -31.34 0.11
C THR A 29 4.17 -30.07 -0.45
N ALA A 30 2.83 -29.96 -0.45
CA ALA A 30 2.12 -28.79 -0.97
C ALA A 30 2.50 -27.49 -0.23
N GLN A 31 2.64 -27.55 1.09
CA GLN A 31 3.11 -26.42 1.89
C GLN A 31 4.56 -26.01 1.56
N SER A 32 5.44 -26.99 1.38
CA SER A 32 6.83 -26.75 0.99
C SER A 32 6.92 -26.11 -0.40
N GLU A 33 6.20 -26.66 -1.38
CA GLU A 33 6.10 -26.13 -2.74
C GLU A 33 5.54 -24.70 -2.76
N ARG A 34 4.50 -24.42 -1.96
CA ARG A 34 3.92 -23.07 -1.85
C ARG A 34 4.92 -22.07 -1.28
N ARG A 35 5.67 -22.45 -0.23
CA ARG A 35 6.72 -21.60 0.34
C ARG A 35 7.83 -21.33 -0.69
N ASP A 36 8.26 -22.35 -1.40
CA ASP A 36 9.33 -22.23 -2.40
C ASP A 36 8.88 -21.36 -3.58
N GLN A 37 7.63 -21.50 -4.03
CA GLN A 37 7.01 -20.59 -5.01
C GLN A 37 7.06 -19.14 -4.51
N LEU A 38 6.56 -18.86 -3.30
CA LEU A 38 6.56 -17.51 -2.75
C LEU A 38 7.98 -16.93 -2.61
N MET A 39 8.97 -17.76 -2.27
CA MET A 39 10.36 -17.30 -2.21
C MET A 39 10.88 -16.87 -3.60
N GLN A 40 10.61 -17.67 -4.65
CA GLN A 40 10.98 -17.33 -6.03
C GLN A 40 10.28 -16.03 -6.50
N GLU A 41 9.02 -15.85 -6.12
CA GLU A 41 8.26 -14.62 -6.41
C GLU A 41 8.84 -13.40 -5.69
N LEU A 42 9.27 -13.56 -4.43
CA LEU A 42 9.95 -12.50 -3.69
C LEU A 42 11.30 -12.13 -4.32
N GLU A 43 12.10 -13.12 -4.72
CA GLU A 43 13.38 -12.87 -5.41
C GLU A 43 13.17 -12.12 -6.72
N SER A 44 12.16 -12.52 -7.50
CA SER A 44 11.77 -11.83 -8.76
C SER A 44 11.33 -10.39 -8.51
N LEU A 45 10.56 -10.14 -7.44
CA LEU A 45 10.15 -8.79 -7.04
C LEU A 45 11.34 -7.91 -6.65
N VAL A 46 12.29 -8.47 -5.91
CA VAL A 46 13.50 -7.74 -5.48
C VAL A 46 14.39 -7.40 -6.68
N GLU A 47 14.51 -8.31 -7.65
CA GLU A 47 15.21 -8.02 -8.91
C GLU A 47 14.51 -6.91 -9.71
N LEU A 48 13.19 -6.95 -9.80
CA LEU A 48 12.41 -5.99 -10.59
C LEU A 48 12.33 -4.59 -9.96
N LEU A 49 12.14 -4.53 -8.64
CA LEU A 49 11.75 -3.30 -7.92
C LEU A 49 12.71 -2.90 -6.80
N GLY A 50 13.67 -3.75 -6.44
CA GLY A 50 14.54 -3.53 -5.28
C GLY A 50 15.43 -2.30 -5.40
N ASP A 51 15.78 -1.87 -6.62
CA ASP A 51 16.61 -0.70 -6.91
C ASP A 51 15.79 0.51 -7.40
N THR A 52 14.48 0.54 -7.10
CA THR A 52 13.63 1.70 -7.41
C THR A 52 14.22 2.97 -6.77
N PRO A 53 14.44 4.05 -7.54
CA PRO A 53 15.04 5.27 -7.02
C PRO A 53 14.10 5.98 -6.03
N GLY A 54 14.68 6.82 -5.17
CA GLY A 54 13.91 7.64 -4.25
C GLY A 54 13.22 8.80 -4.96
N VAL A 55 12.26 9.41 -4.26
CA VAL A 55 11.48 10.55 -4.76
C VAL A 55 12.41 11.73 -5.07
N GLY A 56 12.40 12.21 -6.32
CA GLY A 56 13.23 13.34 -6.74
C GLY A 56 14.74 13.10 -6.60
N GLY A 57 15.19 11.84 -6.72
CA GLY A 57 16.58 11.45 -6.53
C GLY A 57 17.03 11.38 -5.07
N SER A 58 16.08 11.34 -4.12
CA SER A 58 16.38 11.11 -2.70
C SER A 58 16.87 9.68 -2.43
N ASN A 59 17.13 9.39 -1.15
CA ASN A 59 17.39 8.03 -0.70
C ASN A 59 16.26 7.07 -1.17
N PRO A 60 16.59 5.88 -1.71
CA PRO A 60 15.61 4.91 -2.19
C PRO A 60 14.65 4.37 -1.12
N PHE A 61 15.09 4.35 0.14
CA PHE A 61 14.29 3.89 1.27
C PHE A 61 13.93 5.07 2.17
N VAL A 62 12.67 5.13 2.56
CA VAL A 62 12.13 6.06 3.55
C VAL A 62 11.64 5.29 4.78
N PHE A 63 11.41 5.99 5.88
CA PHE A 63 10.61 5.44 6.98
C PHE A 63 9.15 5.36 6.52
N ALA A 64 8.69 4.15 6.23
CA ALA A 64 7.35 3.88 5.72
C ALA A 64 6.45 3.31 6.82
N HIS A 65 5.15 3.58 6.76
CA HIS A 65 4.17 3.02 7.69
C HIS A 65 3.90 1.54 7.38
N CYS A 66 3.87 1.18 6.09
CA CYS A 66 3.60 -0.15 5.55
C CYS A 66 2.20 -0.70 5.80
N ASP A 67 1.32 0.04 6.48
CA ASP A 67 -0.05 -0.39 6.82
C ASP A 67 -1.01 0.80 6.94
N LEU A 68 -1.06 1.65 5.92
CA LEU A 68 -1.82 2.90 5.97
C LEU A 68 -3.29 2.69 5.54
N LEU A 69 -3.98 1.76 6.19
CA LEU A 69 -5.42 1.54 6.04
C LEU A 69 -6.24 2.63 6.76
N SER A 70 -7.54 2.75 6.43
CA SER A 70 -8.40 3.84 6.93
C SER A 70 -8.48 3.91 8.46
N GLY A 71 -8.44 2.76 9.15
CA GLY A 71 -8.39 2.68 10.61
C GLY A 71 -7.14 3.29 11.25
N ASN A 72 -6.04 3.43 10.50
CA ASN A 72 -4.77 3.98 10.97
C ASN A 72 -4.61 5.48 10.66
N VAL A 73 -5.64 6.11 10.08
CA VAL A 73 -5.65 7.54 9.73
C VAL A 73 -6.67 8.28 10.61
N ILE A 74 -6.17 9.04 11.58
CA ILE A 74 -7.00 9.72 12.59
C ILE A 74 -7.17 11.19 12.23
N ILE A 75 -8.42 11.60 12.03
CA ILE A 75 -8.77 13.01 11.90
C ILE A 75 -8.88 13.61 13.30
N GLU A 76 -8.06 14.61 13.61
CA GLU A 76 -8.07 15.26 14.90
C GLU A 76 -9.31 16.16 15.07
N PRO A 77 -9.89 16.24 16.27
CA PRO A 77 -11.00 17.15 16.53
C PRO A 77 -10.58 18.59 16.28
N SER A 78 -11.34 19.32 15.44
CA SER A 78 -11.18 20.76 15.34
C SER A 78 -11.56 21.44 16.67
N PRO A 79 -10.94 22.56 17.07
CA PRO A 79 -11.29 23.30 18.28
C PRO A 79 -12.78 23.61 18.42
N SER A 80 -13.52 23.73 17.32
CA SER A 80 -14.98 23.95 17.31
C SER A 80 -15.80 22.66 17.60
N SER A 81 -15.31 21.50 17.20
CA SER A 81 -15.99 20.20 17.34
C SER A 81 -16.00 19.70 18.78
N ALA A 82 -14.93 19.95 19.54
CA ALA A 82 -14.83 19.57 20.95
C ALA A 82 -15.81 20.35 21.85
N ALA A 83 -16.20 21.57 21.45
CA ALA A 83 -17.20 22.38 22.13
C ALA A 83 -18.64 22.02 21.74
N ALA A 84 -18.86 21.58 20.49
CA ALA A 84 -20.18 21.19 19.98
C ALA A 84 -20.74 19.91 20.63
N SER A 85 -19.87 18.98 21.05
CA SER A 85 -20.29 17.77 21.76
C SER A 85 -20.90 18.05 23.16
N ARG A 86 -20.78 19.29 23.69
CA ARG A 86 -21.36 19.69 24.98
C ARG A 86 -22.63 20.54 24.90
N ARG A 87 -23.14 20.87 23.71
CA ARG A 87 -24.37 21.68 23.58
C ARG A 87 -25.25 21.18 22.45
N SER A 88 -26.11 20.22 22.79
CA SER A 88 -27.34 20.02 22.01
C SER A 88 -28.22 21.27 22.08
N SER A 89 -28.92 21.53 20.98
CA SER A 89 -29.98 22.54 20.76
C SER A 89 -29.56 24.02 20.70
N ALA A 90 -29.29 24.50 19.48
CA ALA A 90 -30.01 25.63 18.88
C ALA A 90 -29.49 25.86 17.44
N SER A 91 -30.41 25.89 16.50
CA SER A 91 -30.21 26.26 15.10
C SER A 91 -29.80 27.72 14.95
N SER A 92 -28.92 28.05 14.00
CA SER A 92 -29.20 28.93 12.85
C SER A 92 -27.91 29.23 12.08
N ALA A 93 -28.10 29.46 10.78
CA ALA A 93 -27.10 29.62 9.73
C ALA A 93 -26.04 30.70 10.01
N SER A 94 -24.81 30.45 9.56
CA SER A 94 -23.85 31.48 9.20
C SER A 94 -22.73 30.88 8.36
N ASP A 95 -22.47 31.52 7.21
CA ASP A 95 -21.32 31.44 6.32
C ASP A 95 -20.21 30.46 6.76
N GLU A 96 -20.11 29.33 6.04
CA GLU A 96 -18.97 28.40 6.15
C GLU A 96 -17.69 29.19 5.84
N PRO A 97 -16.79 29.41 6.81
CA PRO A 97 -15.45 29.89 6.51
C PRO A 97 -14.78 28.81 5.65
N GLU A 98 -13.80 29.17 4.81
CA GLU A 98 -12.86 28.20 4.23
C GLU A 98 -12.45 27.22 5.34
N THR A 99 -12.95 25.99 5.25
CA THR A 99 -12.76 25.00 6.32
C THR A 99 -11.27 24.78 6.43
N ALA A 100 -10.67 25.24 7.54
CA ALA A 100 -9.27 24.98 7.83
C ALA A 100 -9.01 23.49 7.61
N ALA A 101 -7.97 23.17 6.83
CA ALA A 101 -7.65 21.78 6.48
C ALA A 101 -7.62 20.92 7.76
N ALA A 102 -8.32 19.79 7.72
CA ALA A 102 -8.38 18.89 8.86
C ALA A 102 -6.96 18.44 9.23
N THR A 103 -6.63 18.48 10.52
CA THR A 103 -5.37 17.91 11.02
C THR A 103 -5.51 16.40 11.08
N VAL A 104 -4.54 15.69 10.53
CA VAL A 104 -4.54 14.23 10.44
C VAL A 104 -3.26 13.69 11.08
N SER A 105 -3.41 12.64 11.88
CA SER A 105 -2.32 11.90 12.51
C SER A 105 -2.42 10.42 12.17
N PHE A 106 -1.29 9.76 11.96
CA PHE A 106 -1.23 8.31 11.74
C PHE A 106 -0.91 7.59 13.05
N ILE A 107 -1.43 6.37 13.21
CA ILE A 107 -1.22 5.51 14.38
C ILE A 107 -0.88 4.09 13.96
N ASP A 108 -0.47 3.25 14.91
CA ASP A 108 -0.23 1.82 14.69
C ASP A 108 0.91 1.49 13.72
N TYR A 109 2.12 1.92 14.09
CA TYR A 109 3.35 1.73 13.32
C TYR A 109 3.97 0.32 13.49
N GLU A 110 3.18 -0.72 13.78
CA GLU A 110 3.73 -2.06 14.08
C GLU A 110 4.44 -2.71 12.88
N TYR A 111 4.02 -2.38 11.66
CA TYR A 111 4.65 -2.82 10.40
C TYR A 111 5.70 -1.84 9.86
N ALA A 112 5.92 -0.71 10.55
CA ALA A 112 6.76 0.35 10.04
C ALA A 112 8.21 -0.12 9.87
N THR A 113 8.74 0.06 8.67
CA THR A 113 10.07 -0.41 8.29
C THR A 113 10.59 0.43 7.13
N PRO A 114 11.90 0.47 6.89
CA PRO A 114 12.42 1.03 5.65
C PRO A 114 11.75 0.40 4.41
N ALA A 115 11.17 1.21 3.54
CA ALA A 115 10.62 0.77 2.26
C ALA A 115 10.76 1.86 1.18
N PRO A 116 10.67 1.51 -0.12
CA PRO A 116 10.44 2.50 -1.16
C PRO A 116 9.16 3.30 -0.89
N ALA A 117 9.19 4.62 -1.07
CA ALA A 117 7.99 5.45 -0.89
C ALA A 117 6.85 5.02 -1.82
N SER A 118 7.20 4.55 -3.03
CA SER A 118 6.25 3.99 -3.99
C SER A 118 5.49 2.77 -3.46
N PHE A 119 6.12 1.94 -2.60
CA PHE A 119 5.43 0.83 -1.94
C PHE A 119 4.37 1.33 -0.97
N ASP A 120 4.74 2.25 -0.07
CA ASP A 120 3.84 2.72 0.99
C ASP A 120 2.61 3.43 0.41
N ILE A 121 2.82 4.22 -0.66
CA ILE A 121 1.75 4.89 -1.40
C ILE A 121 0.89 3.88 -2.17
N ALA A 122 1.48 2.92 -2.87
CA ALA A 122 0.73 1.87 -3.57
C ALA A 122 -0.09 1.01 -2.60
N ASN A 123 0.45 0.75 -1.41
CA ASN A 123 -0.23 0.05 -0.34
C ASN A 123 -1.44 0.84 0.14
N HIS A 124 -1.27 2.14 0.46
CA HIS A 124 -2.38 3.01 0.83
C HIS A 124 -3.50 3.02 -0.23
N PHE A 125 -3.17 3.06 -1.53
CA PHE A 125 -4.17 2.97 -2.59
C PHE A 125 -4.87 1.61 -2.69
N ALA A 126 -4.18 0.51 -2.34
CA ALA A 126 -4.81 -0.81 -2.30
C ALA A 126 -5.85 -0.93 -1.16
N GLU A 127 -5.67 -0.19 -0.07
CA GLU A 127 -6.59 -0.19 1.08
C GLU A 127 -7.92 0.53 0.80
N TRP A 128 -8.10 1.19 -0.35
CA TRP A 128 -9.39 1.77 -0.74
C TRP A 128 -10.47 0.70 -0.95
N GLY A 129 -10.09 -0.52 -1.32
CA GLY A 129 -11.01 -1.66 -1.39
C GLY A 129 -11.41 -2.23 -0.02
N GLY A 130 -10.74 -1.83 1.06
CA GLY A 130 -10.94 -2.37 2.40
C GLY A 130 -10.76 -3.89 2.51
N PHE A 131 -11.20 -4.46 3.64
CA PHE A 131 -11.10 -5.91 3.88
C PHE A 131 -11.96 -6.76 2.94
N ASP A 132 -13.02 -6.18 2.37
CA ASP A 132 -13.89 -6.87 1.39
C ASP A 132 -13.26 -6.94 -0.01
N CYS A 133 -12.15 -6.23 -0.22
CA CYS A 133 -11.50 -6.02 -1.52
C CYS A 133 -12.51 -5.52 -2.58
N ASP A 134 -13.29 -4.50 -2.23
CA ASP A 134 -14.22 -3.84 -3.14
C ASP A 134 -13.44 -3.01 -4.17
N TYR A 135 -13.16 -3.63 -5.31
CA TYR A 135 -12.38 -2.98 -6.35
C TYR A 135 -13.10 -1.82 -7.04
N SER A 136 -14.41 -1.65 -6.82
CA SER A 136 -15.13 -0.48 -7.32
C SER A 136 -14.67 0.83 -6.67
N ALA A 137 -14.10 0.74 -5.47
CA ALA A 137 -13.58 1.87 -4.71
C ALA A 137 -12.12 2.23 -5.06
N MET A 138 -11.44 1.48 -5.94
CA MET A 138 -10.03 1.78 -6.25
C MET A 138 -9.84 3.19 -6.82
N PRO A 139 -8.75 3.91 -6.48
CA PRO A 139 -8.56 5.28 -6.96
C PRO A 139 -8.13 5.30 -8.43
N THR A 140 -8.84 6.12 -9.22
CA THR A 140 -8.55 6.36 -10.65
C THR A 140 -7.21 7.09 -10.83
N ARG A 141 -6.73 7.20 -12.07
CA ARG A 141 -5.48 7.92 -12.39
C ARG A 141 -5.54 9.37 -11.93
N THR A 142 -6.67 10.06 -12.11
CA THR A 142 -6.84 11.46 -11.67
C THR A 142 -6.73 11.59 -10.15
N ILE A 143 -7.39 10.71 -9.39
CA ILE A 143 -7.32 10.71 -7.92
C ILE A 143 -5.88 10.45 -7.45
N ARG A 144 -5.22 9.43 -8.02
CA ARG A 144 -3.83 9.10 -7.66
C ARG A 144 -2.89 10.25 -7.99
N ARG A 145 -3.02 10.89 -9.15
CA ARG A 145 -2.22 12.08 -9.51
C ARG A 145 -2.45 13.25 -8.56
N ALA A 146 -3.69 13.49 -8.14
CA ALA A 146 -4.00 14.54 -7.18
C ALA A 146 -3.30 14.29 -5.83
N PHE A 147 -3.37 13.05 -5.32
CA PHE A 147 -2.67 12.66 -4.10
C PHE A 147 -1.14 12.84 -4.23
N LEU A 148 -0.55 12.36 -5.33
CA LEU A 148 0.90 12.45 -5.55
C LEU A 148 1.38 13.90 -5.67
N ARG A 149 0.56 14.80 -6.24
CA ARG A 149 0.87 16.23 -6.29
C ARG A 149 0.99 16.83 -4.90
N GLU A 150 0.05 16.52 -4.00
CA GLU A 150 0.09 17.00 -2.62
C GLU A 150 1.26 16.38 -1.84
N TYR A 151 1.51 15.08 -2.04
CA TYR A 151 2.67 14.39 -1.47
C TYR A 151 3.98 15.08 -1.88
N LEU A 152 4.20 15.32 -3.18
CA LEU A 152 5.41 15.96 -3.69
C LEU A 152 5.54 17.41 -3.25
N ARG A 153 4.44 18.16 -3.22
CA ARG A 153 4.42 19.53 -2.70
C ARG A 153 4.88 19.56 -1.24
N SER A 154 4.31 18.70 -0.39
CA SER A 154 4.69 18.61 1.02
C SER A 154 6.13 18.13 1.19
N PHE A 155 6.52 17.04 0.53
CA PHE A 155 7.85 16.45 0.61
C PHE A 155 8.96 17.46 0.22
N ASN A 156 8.76 18.18 -0.88
CA ASN A 156 9.73 19.18 -1.33
C ASN A 156 9.71 20.45 -0.48
N ALA A 157 8.57 20.87 0.06
CA ALA A 157 8.50 22.00 0.99
C ALA A 157 9.36 21.77 2.24
N HIS A 158 9.37 20.54 2.79
CA HIS A 158 10.25 20.17 3.91
C HIS A 158 11.75 20.19 3.55
N GLN A 159 12.07 20.19 2.26
CA GLN A 159 13.42 20.35 1.73
C GLN A 159 13.70 21.77 1.23
N ASN A 160 12.78 22.72 1.44
CA ASN A 160 12.83 24.09 0.92
C ASN A 160 12.98 24.15 -0.61
N LYS A 161 12.27 23.28 -1.33
CA LYS A 161 12.27 23.19 -2.80
C LYS A 161 10.85 23.11 -3.34
N SER A 162 10.70 23.38 -4.64
CA SER A 162 9.52 23.00 -5.42
C SER A 162 9.83 21.71 -6.19
N TYR A 163 8.85 20.82 -6.31
CA TYR A 163 8.95 19.65 -7.19
C TYR A 163 8.82 20.08 -8.65
N LYS A 164 9.37 19.28 -9.58
CA LYS A 164 9.17 19.46 -11.03
C LYS A 164 8.12 18.48 -11.57
N GLU A 165 7.42 18.83 -12.63
CA GLU A 165 6.39 17.94 -13.21
C GLU A 165 6.97 16.58 -13.67
N GLU A 166 8.26 16.51 -14.01
CA GLU A 166 8.92 15.23 -14.31
C GLU A 166 9.01 14.33 -13.07
N GLU A 167 9.18 14.89 -11.86
CA GLU A 167 9.16 14.12 -10.60
C GLU A 167 7.77 13.55 -10.29
N LEU A 168 6.72 14.27 -10.67
CA LEU A 168 5.34 13.77 -10.56
C LEU A 168 5.10 12.59 -11.51
N GLN A 169 5.56 12.70 -12.75
CA GLN A 169 5.46 11.60 -13.70
C GLN A 169 6.27 10.38 -13.24
N GLU A 170 7.51 10.60 -12.79
CA GLU A 170 8.37 9.54 -12.28
C GLU A 170 7.74 8.82 -11.08
N LEU A 171 7.27 9.56 -10.07
CA LEU A 171 6.62 8.94 -8.90
C LEU A 171 5.33 8.21 -9.27
N PHE A 172 4.55 8.74 -10.21
CA PHE A 172 3.35 8.09 -10.70
C PHE A 172 3.66 6.74 -11.35
N ASP A 173 4.67 6.69 -12.21
CA ASP A 173 5.10 5.45 -12.88
C ASP A 173 5.73 4.46 -11.87
N GLN A 174 6.48 4.95 -10.89
CA GLN A 174 6.98 4.11 -9.80
C GLN A 174 5.83 3.49 -8.99
N VAL A 175 4.83 4.27 -8.57
CA VAL A 175 3.68 3.73 -7.82
C VAL A 175 2.89 2.72 -8.66
N ASP A 176 2.72 2.97 -9.96
CA ASP A 176 2.08 2.01 -10.88
C ASP A 176 2.80 0.66 -10.93
N ARG A 177 4.14 0.67 -10.93
CA ARG A 177 4.99 -0.52 -10.87
C ARG A 177 4.88 -1.27 -9.54
N PHE A 178 4.41 -0.64 -8.47
CA PHE A 178 4.23 -1.29 -7.17
C PHE A 178 2.79 -1.80 -6.96
N ARG A 179 1.84 -1.55 -7.87
CA ARG A 179 0.41 -1.79 -7.62
C ARG A 179 0.02 -3.23 -7.28
N GLY A 180 0.81 -4.23 -7.68
CA GLY A 180 0.58 -5.64 -7.31
C GLY A 180 1.28 -6.09 -6.03
N VAL A 181 2.27 -5.32 -5.55
CA VAL A 181 3.10 -5.69 -4.39
C VAL A 181 2.31 -5.75 -3.08
N PRO A 182 1.34 -4.85 -2.80
CA PRO A 182 0.49 -4.97 -1.62
C PRO A 182 -0.26 -6.31 -1.54
N GLY A 183 -0.73 -6.84 -2.67
CA GLY A 183 -1.39 -8.14 -2.75
C GLY A 183 -0.46 -9.28 -2.33
N PHE A 184 0.81 -9.21 -2.70
CA PHE A 184 1.83 -10.18 -2.27
C PHE A 184 2.12 -10.06 -0.77
N TYR A 185 2.35 -8.82 -0.30
CA TYR A 185 2.67 -8.50 1.09
C TYR A 185 1.59 -9.00 2.05
N TRP A 186 0.34 -8.58 1.84
CA TRP A 186 -0.79 -8.98 2.69
C TRP A 186 -1.24 -10.41 2.47
N GLY A 187 -1.04 -10.95 1.26
CA GLY A 187 -1.27 -12.37 0.98
C GLY A 187 -0.41 -13.28 1.84
N ILE A 188 0.90 -13.01 1.93
CA ILE A 188 1.83 -13.78 2.79
C ILE A 188 1.46 -13.59 4.26
N TRP A 189 1.20 -12.36 4.69
CA TRP A 189 0.79 -12.07 6.07
C TRP A 189 -0.46 -12.87 6.45
N ALA A 190 -1.47 -12.91 5.57
CA ALA A 190 -2.71 -13.61 5.81
C ALA A 190 -2.52 -15.14 5.86
N LEU A 191 -1.63 -15.71 5.05
CA LEU A 191 -1.25 -17.13 5.16
C LEU A 191 -0.68 -17.47 6.55
N ILE A 192 0.11 -16.56 7.15
CA ILE A 192 0.63 -16.73 8.51
C ILE A 192 -0.52 -16.64 9.51
N GLN A 193 -1.35 -15.59 9.42
CA GLN A 193 -2.47 -15.38 10.35
C GLN A 193 -3.47 -16.53 10.33
N ALA A 194 -3.69 -17.17 9.17
CA ALA A 194 -4.51 -18.37 9.05
C ALA A 194 -4.00 -19.56 9.91
N GLN A 195 -2.74 -19.54 10.35
CA GLN A 195 -2.16 -20.57 11.22
C GLN A 195 -2.16 -20.20 12.70
N ILE A 196 -2.09 -18.92 13.03
CA ILE A 196 -1.77 -18.46 14.40
C ILE A 196 -2.80 -17.53 15.02
N SER A 197 -3.66 -16.89 14.22
CA SER A 197 -4.61 -15.90 14.72
C SER A 197 -5.75 -16.57 15.48
N LEU A 198 -6.18 -15.90 16.55
CA LEU A 198 -7.38 -16.27 17.32
C LEU A 198 -8.59 -15.41 16.94
N ILE A 199 -8.42 -14.44 16.04
CA ILE A 199 -9.48 -13.54 15.58
C ILE A 199 -10.33 -14.29 14.55
N GLU A 200 -11.65 -14.14 14.66
CA GLU A 200 -12.60 -14.69 13.69
C GLU A 200 -12.60 -13.85 12.41
N PHE A 201 -11.68 -14.19 11.50
CA PHE A 201 -11.56 -13.62 10.16
C PHE A 201 -11.08 -14.71 9.19
N ASP A 202 -11.62 -14.74 7.97
CA ASP A 202 -11.23 -15.74 6.97
C ASP A 202 -9.90 -15.37 6.29
N TYR A 203 -8.82 -15.51 7.04
CA TYR A 203 -7.46 -15.23 6.56
C TYR A 203 -7.06 -16.08 5.36
N ALA A 204 -7.55 -17.31 5.25
CA ALA A 204 -7.20 -18.20 4.14
C ALA A 204 -7.80 -17.69 2.83
N SER A 205 -9.09 -17.35 2.81
CA SER A 205 -9.71 -16.76 1.62
C SER A 205 -9.13 -15.39 1.29
N TYR A 206 -8.87 -14.56 2.31
CA TYR A 206 -8.25 -13.25 2.12
C TYR A 206 -6.84 -13.38 1.50
N ALA A 207 -6.03 -14.34 1.95
CA ALA A 207 -4.71 -14.60 1.38
C ALA A 207 -4.77 -14.91 -0.12
N GLU A 208 -5.68 -15.78 -0.55
CA GLU A 208 -5.81 -16.14 -1.96
C GLU A 208 -6.35 -14.99 -2.82
N ILE A 209 -7.21 -14.12 -2.27
CA ILE A 209 -7.65 -12.90 -2.96
C ILE A 209 -6.45 -11.96 -3.18
N ARG A 210 -5.69 -11.63 -2.11
CA ARG A 210 -4.56 -10.71 -2.19
C ARG A 210 -3.41 -11.26 -3.06
N LEU A 211 -3.08 -12.55 -2.94
CA LEU A 211 -2.12 -13.20 -3.85
C LEU A 211 -2.63 -13.22 -5.31
N GLY A 212 -3.93 -13.35 -5.51
CA GLY A 212 -4.58 -13.23 -6.81
C GLY A 212 -4.33 -11.87 -7.47
N GLU A 213 -4.37 -10.77 -6.71
CA GLU A 213 -4.04 -9.42 -7.19
C GLU A 213 -2.60 -9.36 -7.69
N TYR A 214 -1.66 -9.91 -6.91
CA TYR A 214 -0.26 -9.96 -7.26
C TYR A 214 -0.02 -10.75 -8.57
N PHE A 215 -0.55 -11.96 -8.66
CA PHE A 215 -0.36 -12.80 -9.84
C PHE A 215 -1.07 -12.25 -11.08
N ALA A 216 -2.23 -11.59 -10.92
CA ALA A 216 -2.89 -10.90 -12.02
C ALA A 216 -2.04 -9.74 -12.53
N TRP A 217 -1.51 -8.91 -11.63
CA TRP A 217 -0.58 -7.84 -11.97
C TRP A 217 0.69 -8.35 -12.65
N LYS A 218 1.35 -9.39 -12.12
CA LYS A 218 2.56 -9.97 -12.70
C LYS A 218 2.35 -10.43 -14.14
N LYS A 219 1.23 -11.08 -14.43
CA LYS A 219 0.88 -11.51 -15.81
C LYS A 219 0.85 -10.35 -16.81
N THR A 220 0.48 -9.14 -16.36
CA THR A 220 0.48 -7.95 -17.23
C THR A 220 1.89 -7.50 -17.62
N LEU A 221 2.90 -7.78 -16.79
CA LEU A 221 4.30 -7.46 -17.09
C LEU A 221 4.90 -8.40 -18.14
N ASP A 222 4.51 -9.67 -18.11
CA ASP A 222 5.04 -10.71 -18.99
C ASP A 222 4.39 -10.71 -20.38
N GLY A 223 3.51 -9.74 -20.68
CA GLY A 223 2.69 -9.74 -21.90
C GLY A 223 1.74 -10.93 -21.98
N GLY A 224 1.44 -11.55 -20.83
CA GLY A 224 0.55 -12.69 -20.71
C GLY A 224 -0.90 -12.32 -21.04
N LYS A 225 -1.73 -13.34 -21.28
CA LYS A 225 -3.17 -13.13 -21.44
C LYS A 225 -3.76 -12.50 -20.18
N GLU A 226 -4.66 -11.54 -20.37
CA GLU A 226 -5.45 -10.95 -19.29
C GLU A 226 -6.15 -12.05 -18.48
N THR A 227 -6.24 -11.83 -17.17
CA THR A 227 -6.92 -12.74 -16.25
C THR A 227 -8.40 -12.88 -16.60
N GLU A 228 -8.95 -14.09 -16.53
CA GLU A 228 -10.40 -14.32 -16.71
C GLU A 228 -11.20 -14.00 -15.43
N ASN A 229 -10.52 -13.63 -14.34
CA ASN A 229 -11.17 -13.25 -13.08
C ASN A 229 -11.78 -11.84 -13.20
N GLU A 230 -13.11 -11.78 -13.24
CA GLU A 230 -13.88 -10.53 -13.38
C GLU A 230 -13.53 -9.46 -12.34
N ARG A 231 -13.25 -9.85 -11.09
CA ARG A 231 -12.86 -8.90 -10.03
C ARG A 231 -11.50 -8.26 -10.35
N MET A 232 -10.54 -9.06 -10.81
CA MET A 232 -9.21 -8.55 -11.18
C MET A 232 -9.27 -7.69 -12.45
N ILE A 233 -10.13 -8.06 -13.41
CA ILE A 233 -10.42 -7.21 -14.57
C ILE A 233 -10.98 -5.86 -14.11
N GLN A 234 -11.94 -5.85 -13.18
CA GLN A 234 -12.51 -4.62 -12.64
C GLN A 234 -11.45 -3.74 -11.96
N ARG A 235 -10.60 -4.35 -11.11
CA ARG A 235 -9.50 -3.66 -10.44
C ARG A 235 -8.56 -2.98 -11.43
N GLU A 236 -8.04 -3.71 -12.42
CA GLU A 236 -7.12 -3.15 -13.41
C GLU A 236 -7.83 -2.13 -14.31
N LYS A 237 -9.11 -2.31 -14.61
CA LYS A 237 -9.91 -1.34 -15.37
C LYS A 237 -10.02 0.00 -14.65
N ILE A 238 -10.39 0.00 -13.37
CA ILE A 238 -10.51 1.23 -12.57
C ILE A 238 -9.13 1.84 -12.33
N TRP A 239 -8.11 1.01 -12.11
CA TRP A 239 -6.74 1.48 -12.02
C TRP A 239 -6.32 2.19 -13.32
N ALA A 240 -6.66 1.68 -14.50
CA ALA A 240 -6.34 2.31 -15.78
C ALA A 240 -7.25 3.50 -16.15
N GLN A 241 -8.37 3.71 -15.45
CA GLN A 241 -9.37 4.73 -15.74
C GLN A 241 -8.86 6.15 -15.41
N GLU A 242 -9.10 7.10 -16.31
CA GLU A 242 -8.73 8.52 -16.09
C GLU A 242 -9.67 9.20 -15.08
N GLU A 243 -10.99 9.05 -15.27
CA GLU A 243 -12.07 9.59 -14.42
C GLU A 243 -13.14 8.54 -14.19
#